data_AF-A0AAU9JDE0-F1
#
_entry.id   AF-A0AAU9JDE0-F1
#
_cell.length_a   1.000
_cell.length_b   1.000
_cell.length_c   1.000
_cell.angle_alpha   90.00
_cell.angle_beta   90.00
_cell.angle_gamma   90.00
#
_symmetry.space_group_name_H-M   'P 1'
#
loop_
_entity.id
_entity.type
_entity.pdbx_description
1 polymer ?
#
loop_
_entity_poly.entity_id
_entity_poly.type
_entity_poly.pdbx_seq_one_letter_code
_entity_poly.pdbx_strand_id
1 'polypeptide(L)'
;MEEEKSVFKRKFSKSLCISVSKKCKIIDEESCAAIRSLNKSSKSISENIDKNLIGIPHHCAERSLHCPLSTNIKISQLKPFKALPMPSFPPPSIHLSTKESTKPISIILHSEIRNAKREKYNEMIKALQEKIKINKEKTDKEKEIKEIEDIRKSAVFKARPLPEQAPPMPPMKSTRPLTIPIEPKFLTEIRAQIRESKKIEK
;
A
#
# COMPACT_ATOMS: atom_id res chain seq x y z
N MET A 1 38.29 -22.04 25.98
CA MET A 1 37.26 -21.01 25.80
C MET A 1 36.37 -21.49 24.69
N GLU A 2 35.29 -22.17 25.05
CA GLU A 2 34.37 -22.81 24.11
C GLU A 2 33.21 -21.86 23.85
N GLU A 3 32.97 -21.52 22.57
CA GLU A 3 31.88 -20.65 22.15
C GLU A 3 30.62 -21.48 21.88
N GLU A 4 29.59 -21.26 22.69
CA GLU A 4 28.27 -21.85 22.56
C GLU A 4 27.53 -21.27 21.34
N LYS A 5 27.22 -22.13 20.35
CA LYS A 5 26.34 -21.78 19.24
C LYS A 5 24.88 -21.95 19.66
N SER A 6 24.21 -20.85 19.97
CA SER A 6 22.77 -20.83 20.25
C SER A 6 21.96 -21.00 18.96
N VAL A 7 21.20 -22.09 18.88
CA VAL A 7 20.30 -22.40 17.75
C VAL A 7 18.93 -21.79 18.03
N PHE A 8 18.64 -20.65 17.40
CA PHE A 8 17.32 -19.99 17.49
C PHE A 8 16.29 -20.72 16.61
N LYS A 9 15.58 -21.71 17.19
CA LYS A 9 14.42 -22.34 16.55
C LYS A 9 13.21 -21.41 16.60
N ARG A 10 12.88 -20.75 15.48
CA ARG A 10 11.60 -20.05 15.32
C ARG A 10 10.45 -21.06 15.27
N LYS A 11 9.61 -21.08 16.31
CA LYS A 11 8.30 -21.72 16.26
C LYS A 11 7.37 -20.87 15.39
N PHE A 12 6.96 -21.39 14.24
CA PHE A 12 5.87 -20.81 13.46
C PHE A 12 4.55 -21.11 14.16
N SER A 13 3.91 -20.09 14.75
CA SER A 13 2.53 -20.21 15.25
C SER A 13 1.56 -20.21 14.05
N LYS A 14 0.81 -21.30 13.91
CA LYS A 14 -0.31 -21.41 12.97
C LYS A 14 -1.57 -20.85 13.64
N SER A 15 -1.76 -19.54 13.64
CA SER A 15 -3.06 -18.96 13.99
C SER A 15 -3.14 -17.49 13.62
N LEU A 16 -3.36 -17.18 12.35
CA LEU A 16 -3.92 -15.89 11.94
C LEU A 16 -4.56 -16.05 10.55
N CYS A 17 -5.68 -16.76 10.53
CA CYS A 17 -6.67 -16.68 9.45
C CYS A 17 -7.79 -15.77 9.96
N ILE A 18 -7.68 -14.47 9.69
CA ILE A 18 -8.78 -13.52 9.93
C ILE A 18 -9.68 -13.58 8.71
N SER A 19 -10.87 -14.15 8.87
CA SER A 19 -11.96 -14.04 7.93
C SER A 19 -12.55 -12.63 8.00
N VAL A 20 -12.20 -11.74 7.07
CA VAL A 20 -12.93 -10.49 6.85
C VAL A 20 -13.70 -10.62 5.54
N SER A 21 -14.90 -11.19 5.64
CA SER A 21 -15.91 -11.03 4.59
C SER A 21 -17.16 -10.52 5.25
N LYS A 22 -17.73 -9.45 4.67
CA LYS A 22 -19.02 -8.80 4.96
C LYS A 22 -18.93 -7.56 5.86
N LYS A 23 -18.69 -6.41 5.22
CA LYS A 23 -19.62 -5.27 5.13
C LYS A 23 -18.88 -4.01 4.68
N CYS A 24 -18.94 -3.70 3.38
CA CYS A 24 -18.79 -2.33 2.89
C CYS A 24 -19.95 -2.08 1.93
N LYS A 25 -21.02 -1.49 2.46
CA LYS A 25 -21.99 -0.74 1.66
C LYS A 25 -21.62 0.73 1.83
N ILE A 26 -21.81 1.49 0.76
CA ILE A 26 -21.59 2.93 0.61
C ILE A 26 -20.13 3.28 0.32
N ILE A 27 -19.81 3.24 -0.97
CA ILE A 27 -18.67 3.92 -1.57
C ILE A 27 -19.25 4.57 -2.84
N ASP A 28 -19.20 5.90 -2.89
CA ASP A 28 -19.79 6.73 -3.95
C ASP A 28 -19.23 6.36 -5.34
N GLU A 29 -20.07 6.42 -6.38
CA GLU A 29 -19.77 5.91 -7.72
C GLU A 29 -18.47 6.48 -8.33
N GLU A 30 -18.08 7.70 -7.95
CA GLU A 30 -16.86 8.36 -8.43
C GLU A 30 -15.57 7.67 -7.95
N SER A 31 -15.57 7.12 -6.74
CA SER A 31 -14.40 6.43 -6.19
C SER A 31 -14.21 5.00 -6.74
N CYS A 32 -15.28 4.39 -7.26
CA CYS A 32 -15.21 3.14 -8.00
C CYS A 32 -14.66 3.31 -9.43
N ALA A 33 -14.79 4.49 -10.04
CA ALA A 33 -14.23 4.78 -11.36
C ALA A 33 -12.69 4.87 -11.33
N ALA A 34 -12.10 5.44 -10.27
CA ALA A 34 -10.65 5.54 -10.10
C ALA A 34 -9.96 4.17 -9.90
N ILE A 35 -10.63 3.22 -9.24
CA ILE A 35 -10.12 1.85 -9.07
C ILE A 35 -10.20 1.07 -10.40
N ARG A 36 -11.17 1.36 -11.26
CA ARG A 36 -11.30 0.72 -12.58
C ARG A 36 -10.30 1.26 -13.61
N SER A 37 -9.83 2.52 -13.49
CA SER A 37 -8.82 3.08 -14.40
C SER A 37 -7.40 2.59 -14.10
N LEU A 38 -7.04 2.40 -12.81
CA LEU A 38 -5.75 1.83 -12.41
C LEU A 38 -5.58 0.34 -12.78
N ASN A 39 -6.69 -0.40 -12.88
CA ASN A 39 -6.67 -1.81 -13.29
C ASN A 39 -6.71 -2.03 -14.81
N LYS A 40 -6.86 -0.95 -15.62
CA LYS A 40 -6.75 -1.02 -17.09
C LYS A 40 -5.30 -0.85 -17.57
N SER A 41 -4.44 -0.12 -16.85
CA SER A 41 -3.02 0.03 -17.22
C SER A 41 -2.14 -1.18 -16.84
N SER A 42 -2.60 -2.04 -15.93
CA SER A 42 -1.92 -3.28 -15.56
C SER A 42 -2.26 -4.48 -16.45
N LYS A 43 -3.26 -4.35 -17.35
CA LYS A 43 -3.62 -5.41 -18.31
C LYS A 43 -2.85 -5.36 -19.63
N SER A 44 -2.26 -4.22 -20.00
CA SER A 44 -1.56 -4.09 -21.29
C SER A 44 -0.09 -4.53 -21.25
N ILE A 45 0.46 -4.90 -20.09
CA ILE A 45 1.87 -5.33 -19.96
C ILE A 45 1.99 -6.87 -19.98
N SER A 46 0.89 -7.61 -19.82
CA SER A 46 0.91 -9.09 -19.77
C SER A 46 0.54 -9.80 -21.08
N GLU A 47 0.37 -9.09 -22.20
CA GLU A 47 -0.10 -9.70 -23.46
C GLU A 47 1.00 -10.12 -24.45
N ASN A 48 2.29 -9.99 -24.12
CA ASN A 48 3.40 -10.37 -25.02
C ASN A 48 4.39 -11.36 -24.40
N ILE A 49 3.89 -12.39 -23.70
CA ILE A 49 4.72 -13.57 -23.40
C ILE A 49 4.12 -14.75 -24.15
N ASP A 50 4.87 -15.20 -25.14
CA ASP A 50 4.61 -16.33 -26.01
C ASP A 50 4.03 -17.52 -25.24
N LYS A 51 2.87 -18.00 -25.70
CA LYS A 51 2.15 -19.17 -25.16
C LYS A 51 2.84 -20.51 -25.43
N ASN A 52 4.12 -20.50 -25.81
CA ASN A 52 4.88 -21.69 -26.16
C ASN A 52 6.07 -21.83 -25.22
N LEU A 53 5.86 -22.37 -24.02
CA LEU A 53 6.73 -23.41 -23.45
C LEU A 53 6.30 -23.80 -22.03
N ILE A 54 6.28 -25.12 -21.81
CA ILE A 54 6.30 -25.84 -20.53
C ILE A 54 4.92 -26.06 -19.91
N GLY A 55 4.24 -27.09 -20.44
CA GLY A 55 3.34 -27.89 -19.61
C GLY A 55 4.16 -28.54 -18.50
N ILE A 56 3.92 -28.13 -17.26
CA ILE A 56 4.47 -28.79 -16.07
C ILE A 56 3.52 -29.97 -15.77
N PRO A 57 3.96 -31.24 -15.93
CA PRO A 57 3.12 -32.35 -15.55
C PRO A 57 3.03 -32.43 -14.02
N HIS A 58 1.82 -32.24 -13.50
CA HIS A 58 1.47 -32.63 -12.14
C HIS A 58 1.45 -34.17 -12.05
N HIS A 59 2.58 -34.77 -11.68
CA HIS A 59 2.60 -36.19 -11.30
C HIS A 59 2.17 -36.32 -9.83
N CYS A 60 0.91 -36.69 -9.60
CA CYS A 60 0.44 -37.22 -8.33
C CYS A 60 1.01 -38.65 -8.16
N ALA A 61 1.83 -38.87 -7.14
CA ALA A 61 2.29 -40.19 -6.75
C ALA A 61 1.27 -40.84 -5.79
N GLU A 62 0.23 -41.47 -6.33
CA GLU A 62 -0.55 -42.44 -5.58
C GLU A 62 0.12 -43.81 -5.68
N ARG A 63 0.81 -44.19 -4.60
CA ARG A 63 1.46 -45.50 -4.46
C ARG A 63 0.39 -46.49 -3.99
N SER A 64 -0.21 -47.24 -4.90
CA SER A 64 -1.17 -48.30 -4.56
C SER A 64 -0.47 -49.42 -3.78
N LEU A 65 -0.72 -49.51 -2.48
CA LEU A 65 -0.35 -50.66 -1.66
C LEU A 65 -1.43 -51.74 -1.80
N HIS A 66 -1.33 -52.56 -2.85
CA HIS A 66 -2.06 -53.82 -2.93
C HIS A 66 -1.09 -54.95 -3.21
N CYS A 67 -0.83 -55.75 -2.17
CA CYS A 67 -0.10 -57.00 -2.28
C CYS A 67 -1.07 -58.11 -1.86
N PRO A 68 -1.67 -58.87 -2.80
CA PRO A 68 -2.57 -59.95 -2.47
C PRO A 68 -1.77 -61.25 -2.36
N LEU A 69 -1.12 -61.50 -1.21
CA LEU A 69 -0.67 -62.85 -0.88
C LEU A 69 -1.07 -63.19 0.56
N SER A 70 -2.36 -63.51 0.71
CA SER A 70 -2.86 -64.33 1.80
C SER A 70 -3.22 -65.69 1.21
N THR A 71 -2.27 -66.62 1.25
CA THR A 71 -2.58 -68.05 1.07
C THR A 71 -2.06 -68.78 2.29
N ASN A 72 -3.00 -69.24 3.13
CA ASN A 72 -2.77 -70.14 4.25
C ASN A 72 -2.21 -71.47 3.74
N ILE A 73 -0.90 -71.56 3.55
CA ILE A 73 -0.23 -72.83 3.24
C ILE A 73 0.11 -73.51 4.57
N LYS A 74 -0.50 -74.66 4.84
CA LYS A 74 -0.22 -75.47 6.03
C LYS A 74 1.22 -76.01 5.93
N ILE A 75 2.07 -75.62 6.88
CA ILE A 75 3.50 -75.94 6.93
C ILE A 75 3.77 -77.46 6.87
N SER A 76 2.83 -78.28 7.36
CA SER A 76 2.93 -79.74 7.36
C SER A 76 2.92 -80.40 5.98
N GLN A 77 2.60 -79.66 4.91
CA GLN A 77 2.62 -80.16 3.53
C GLN A 77 3.87 -79.74 2.75
N LEU A 78 4.77 -78.95 3.35
CA LEU A 78 6.01 -78.52 2.69
C LEU A 78 7.04 -79.65 2.76
N LYS A 79 7.48 -80.14 1.60
CA LYS A 79 8.62 -81.06 1.51
C LYS A 79 9.86 -80.38 2.10
N PRO A 80 10.72 -81.09 2.85
CA PRO A 80 11.95 -80.50 3.38
C PRO A 80 12.80 -79.96 2.22
N PHE A 81 13.23 -78.70 2.35
CA PHE A 81 14.10 -78.06 1.38
C PHE A 81 15.40 -78.84 1.25
N LYS A 82 15.70 -79.32 0.04
CA LYS A 82 16.98 -79.96 -0.29
C LYS A 82 17.72 -79.05 -1.25
N ALA A 83 18.80 -78.42 -0.76
CA ALA A 83 19.65 -77.58 -1.60
C ALA A 83 20.27 -78.42 -2.72
N LEU A 84 20.17 -77.94 -3.96
CA LEU A 84 20.95 -78.46 -5.07
C LEU A 84 22.43 -78.11 -4.85
N PRO A 85 23.39 -78.96 -5.24
CA PRO A 85 24.80 -78.62 -5.16
C PRO A 85 25.07 -77.38 -6.02
N MET A 86 25.95 -76.51 -5.53
CA MET A 86 26.34 -75.29 -6.25
C MET A 86 26.89 -75.67 -7.63
N PRO A 87 26.37 -75.12 -8.73
CA PRO A 87 26.91 -75.40 -10.06
C PRO A 87 28.38 -74.97 -10.11
N SER A 88 29.24 -75.86 -10.62
CA SER A 88 30.64 -75.55 -10.86
C SER A 88 30.73 -74.70 -12.13
N PHE A 89 30.95 -73.40 -11.95
CA PHE A 89 31.21 -72.50 -13.05
C PHE A 89 32.70 -72.55 -13.42
N PRO A 90 33.05 -72.58 -14.72
CA PRO A 90 34.44 -72.42 -15.13
C PRO A 90 34.96 -71.04 -14.67
N PRO A 91 36.26 -70.94 -14.35
CA PRO A 91 36.85 -69.67 -13.94
C PRO A 91 36.64 -68.61 -15.04
N PRO A 92 36.34 -67.35 -14.67
CA PRO A 92 36.08 -66.30 -15.65
C PRO A 92 37.30 -66.13 -16.56
N SER A 93 37.10 -66.18 -17.88
CA SER A 93 38.17 -65.97 -18.84
C SER A 93 38.67 -64.53 -18.77
N ILE A 94 39.94 -64.36 -18.39
CA ILE A 94 40.61 -63.06 -18.37
C ILE A 94 40.96 -62.71 -19.82
N HIS A 95 40.05 -62.00 -20.50
CA HIS A 95 40.35 -61.44 -21.81
C HIS A 95 41.24 -60.20 -21.63
N LEU A 96 42.51 -60.29 -22.01
CA LEU A 96 43.40 -59.14 -22.13
C LEU A 96 42.88 -58.26 -23.27
N SER A 97 42.19 -57.16 -22.92
CA SER A 97 41.66 -56.21 -23.90
C SER A 97 42.80 -55.54 -24.67
N THR A 98 42.90 -55.81 -25.98
CA THR A 98 43.85 -55.19 -26.92
C THR A 98 43.42 -53.81 -27.41
N LYS A 99 42.29 -53.28 -26.91
CA LYS A 99 41.74 -51.98 -27.33
C LYS A 99 42.48 -50.84 -26.64
N GLU A 100 42.86 -49.82 -27.41
CA GLU A 100 43.44 -48.58 -26.89
C GLU A 100 42.50 -47.90 -25.88
N SER A 101 43.07 -47.28 -24.84
CA SER A 101 42.29 -46.62 -23.79
C SER A 101 41.52 -45.42 -24.36
N THR A 102 40.20 -45.42 -24.18
CA THR A 102 39.35 -44.30 -24.61
C THR A 102 39.61 -43.09 -23.71
N LYS A 103 39.96 -41.94 -24.29
CA LYS A 103 40.12 -40.69 -23.54
C LYS A 103 38.76 -40.16 -23.10
N PRO A 104 38.61 -39.68 -21.85
CA PRO A 104 37.36 -39.11 -21.38
C PRO A 104 37.05 -37.80 -22.11
N ILE A 105 35.77 -37.61 -22.45
CA ILE A 105 35.26 -36.38 -23.06
C ILE A 105 35.10 -35.33 -21.96
N SER A 106 35.51 -34.08 -22.24
CA SER A 106 35.31 -32.98 -21.30
C SER A 106 33.82 -32.69 -21.10
N ILE A 107 33.40 -32.59 -19.84
CA ILE A 107 32.01 -32.35 -19.48
C ILE A 107 31.79 -30.84 -19.44
N ILE A 108 30.85 -30.35 -20.25
CA ILE A 108 30.41 -28.95 -20.19
C ILE A 108 29.44 -28.80 -19.02
N LEU A 109 29.83 -28.02 -18.00
CA LEU A 109 28.99 -27.73 -16.84
C LEU A 109 27.97 -26.62 -17.17
N HIS A 110 26.80 -27.00 -17.67
CA HIS A 110 25.71 -26.05 -17.93
C HIS A 110 25.21 -25.31 -16.68
N SER A 111 25.55 -25.81 -15.49
CA SER A 111 25.27 -25.14 -14.21
C SER A 111 25.93 -23.76 -14.12
N GLU A 112 27.17 -23.61 -14.58
CA GLU A 112 27.90 -22.33 -14.54
C GLU A 112 27.27 -21.33 -15.52
N ILE A 113 26.94 -21.78 -16.72
CA ILE A 113 26.24 -20.98 -17.74
C ILE A 113 24.89 -20.51 -17.21
N ARG A 114 24.14 -21.38 -16.52
CA ARG A 114 22.85 -21.03 -15.90
C ARG A 114 23.05 -20.06 -14.74
N ASN A 115 24.09 -20.24 -13.94
CA ASN A 115 24.40 -19.36 -12.82
C ASN A 115 24.69 -17.93 -13.30
N ALA A 116 25.55 -17.78 -14.31
CA ALA A 116 25.87 -16.48 -14.90
C ALA A 116 24.64 -15.79 -15.52
N LYS A 117 23.76 -16.55 -16.19
CA LYS A 117 22.47 -16.01 -16.70
C LYS A 117 21.56 -15.54 -15.57
N ARG A 118 21.49 -16.29 -14.48
CA ARG A 118 20.65 -15.97 -13.32
C ARG A 118 21.18 -14.77 -12.54
N GLU A 119 22.50 -14.63 -12.42
CA GLU A 119 23.15 -13.47 -11.83
C GLU A 119 22.80 -12.18 -12.58
N LYS A 120 22.98 -12.16 -13.90
CA LYS A 120 22.58 -11.02 -14.75
C LYS A 120 21.11 -10.66 -14.61
N TYR A 121 20.24 -11.67 -14.55
CA TYR A 121 18.81 -11.44 -14.32
C TYR A 121 18.54 -10.83 -12.94
N ASN A 122 19.19 -11.35 -11.90
CA ASN A 122 19.03 -10.84 -10.53
C ASN A 122 19.51 -9.38 -10.42
N GLU A 123 20.62 -9.03 -11.06
CA GLU A 123 21.12 -7.65 -11.14
C GLU A 123 20.12 -6.72 -11.81
N MET A 124 19.57 -7.13 -12.96
CA MET A 124 18.54 -6.37 -13.68
C MET A 124 17.30 -6.14 -12.80
N ILE A 125 16.82 -7.17 -12.11
CA ILE A 125 15.68 -7.06 -11.20
C ILE A 125 15.99 -6.14 -10.02
N LYS A 126 17.18 -6.25 -9.43
CA LYS A 126 17.62 -5.37 -8.33
C LYS A 126 17.63 -3.91 -8.78
N ALA A 127 18.21 -3.62 -9.94
CA ALA A 127 18.24 -2.27 -10.50
C ALA A 127 16.82 -1.73 -10.79
N LEU A 128 15.91 -2.57 -11.29
CA LEU A 128 14.52 -2.19 -11.53
C LEU A 128 13.79 -1.89 -10.21
N GLN A 129 13.97 -2.72 -9.19
CA GLN A 129 13.39 -2.50 -7.86
C GLN A 129 13.90 -1.21 -7.23
N GLU A 130 15.19 -0.92 -7.35
CA GLU A 130 15.80 0.31 -6.86
C GLU A 130 15.22 1.54 -7.55
N LYS A 131 15.11 1.53 -8.89
CA LYS A 131 14.45 2.61 -9.64
C LYS A 131 13.01 2.84 -9.19
N ILE A 132 12.25 1.76 -8.97
CA ILE A 132 10.87 1.86 -8.47
C ILE A 132 10.84 2.50 -7.07
N LYS A 133 11.73 2.10 -6.17
CA LYS A 133 11.80 2.67 -4.81
C LYS A 133 12.11 4.17 -4.86
N ILE A 134 13.14 4.57 -5.61
CA ILE A 134 13.51 5.98 -5.78
C ILE A 134 12.34 6.80 -6.35
N ASN A 135 11.65 6.28 -7.36
CA ASN A 135 10.51 6.98 -7.94
C ASN A 135 9.36 7.12 -6.95
N LYS A 136 9.04 6.07 -6.18
CA LYS A 136 8.02 6.13 -5.12
C LYS A 136 8.37 7.17 -4.07
N GLU A 137 9.60 7.13 -3.55
CA GLU A 137 10.07 8.11 -2.56
C GLU A 137 9.97 9.56 -3.06
N LYS A 138 10.28 9.80 -4.34
CA LYS A 138 10.10 11.13 -4.95
C LYS A 138 8.63 11.53 -5.00
N THR A 139 7.76 10.64 -5.47
CA THR A 139 6.32 10.94 -5.55
C THR A 139 5.69 11.15 -4.18
N ASP A 140 6.16 10.43 -3.15
CA ASP A 140 5.63 10.56 -1.80
C ASP A 140 6.10 11.88 -1.16
N LYS A 141 7.38 12.27 -1.36
CA LYS A 141 7.87 13.60 -0.96
C LYS A 141 7.10 14.74 -1.63
N GLU A 142 6.79 14.63 -2.91
CA GLU A 142 5.99 15.63 -3.62
C GLU A 142 4.56 15.75 -3.08
N LYS A 143 3.94 14.63 -2.67
CA LYS A 143 2.63 14.65 -2.02
C LYS A 143 2.70 15.30 -0.65
N GLU A 144 3.67 14.93 0.17
CA GLU A 144 3.89 15.52 1.51
C GLU A 144 4.06 17.05 1.41
N ILE A 145 4.85 17.53 0.45
CA ILE A 145 5.03 18.98 0.23
C ILE A 145 3.70 19.66 -0.13
N LYS A 146 2.91 19.06 -1.05
CA LYS A 146 1.60 19.60 -1.43
C LYS A 146 0.61 19.60 -0.27
N GLU A 147 0.58 18.55 0.53
CA GLU A 147 -0.25 18.48 1.74
C GLU A 147 0.13 19.58 2.72
N ILE A 148 1.43 19.82 2.94
CA ILE A 148 1.92 20.91 3.79
C ILE A 148 1.51 22.27 3.22
N GLU A 149 1.63 22.49 1.91
CA GLU A 149 1.19 23.72 1.27
C GLU A 149 -0.32 23.95 1.44
N ASP A 150 -1.13 22.91 1.28
CA ASP A 150 -2.59 23.02 1.39
C ASP A 150 -3.04 23.25 2.83
N ILE A 151 -2.39 22.59 3.80
CA ILE A 151 -2.55 22.89 5.22
C ILE A 151 -2.19 24.35 5.49
N ARG A 152 -1.05 24.83 5.00
CA ARG A 152 -0.64 26.24 5.17
C ARG A 152 -1.64 27.21 4.52
N LYS A 153 -2.10 26.95 3.29
CA LYS A 153 -3.09 27.77 2.58
C LYS A 153 -4.42 27.83 3.33
N SER A 154 -4.85 26.72 3.93
CA SER A 154 -6.09 26.63 4.69
C SER A 154 -6.00 27.26 6.08
N ALA A 155 -4.82 27.20 6.72
CA ALA A 155 -4.56 27.79 8.02
C ALA A 155 -4.45 29.33 7.98
N VAL A 156 -4.14 29.91 6.82
CA VAL A 156 -4.13 31.37 6.66
C VAL A 156 -5.57 31.90 6.76
N PHE A 157 -5.84 32.62 7.84
CA PHE A 157 -7.10 33.32 8.03
C PHE A 157 -7.26 34.40 6.97
N LYS A 158 -8.20 34.20 6.04
CA LYS A 158 -8.57 35.21 5.03
C LYS A 158 -9.68 36.09 5.60
N ALA A 159 -9.39 37.37 5.78
CA ALA A 159 -10.40 38.34 6.17
C ALA A 159 -11.49 38.41 5.10
N ARG A 160 -12.75 38.54 5.52
CA ARG A 160 -13.83 38.89 4.61
C ARG A 160 -13.64 40.35 4.16
N PRO A 161 -13.97 40.70 2.91
CA PRO A 161 -14.00 42.10 2.52
C PRO A 161 -14.91 42.87 3.49
N LEU A 162 -14.54 44.12 3.77
CA LEU A 162 -15.42 45.00 4.54
C LEU A 162 -16.77 45.06 3.80
N PRO A 163 -17.90 44.94 4.49
CA PRO A 163 -19.20 45.20 3.88
C PRO A 163 -19.16 46.56 3.18
N GLU A 164 -19.79 46.68 2.02
CA GLU A 164 -19.99 47.99 1.40
C GLU A 164 -20.76 48.88 2.36
N GLN A 165 -20.05 49.81 2.99
CA GLN A 165 -20.67 50.85 3.78
C GLN A 165 -21.15 51.90 2.78
N ALA A 166 -22.46 52.16 2.78
CA ALA A 166 -22.97 53.31 2.08
C ALA A 166 -22.19 54.55 2.57
N PRO A 167 -21.72 55.42 1.66
CA PRO A 167 -21.05 56.64 2.07
C PRO A 167 -21.96 57.41 3.05
N PRO A 168 -21.38 58.06 4.07
CA PRO A 168 -22.16 58.82 5.03
C PRO A 168 -23.05 59.82 4.28
N MET A 169 -24.31 59.94 4.71
CA MET A 169 -25.20 60.91 4.08
C MET A 169 -24.59 62.30 4.18
N PRO A 170 -24.55 63.08 3.08
CA PRO A 170 -24.07 64.45 3.14
C PRO A 170 -24.91 65.22 4.16
N PRO A 171 -24.31 66.19 4.89
CA PRO A 171 -25.03 66.97 5.86
C PRO A 171 -26.21 67.67 5.18
N MET A 172 -27.43 67.36 5.64
CA MET A 172 -28.63 68.02 5.15
C MET A 172 -28.71 69.41 5.78
N LYS A 173 -28.86 70.44 4.94
CA LYS A 173 -29.22 71.77 5.44
C LYS A 173 -30.62 71.70 6.05
N SER A 174 -30.79 72.33 7.20
CA SER A 174 -32.10 72.51 7.82
C SER A 174 -33.06 73.19 6.83
N THR A 175 -34.22 72.59 6.56
CA THR A 175 -35.36 73.22 5.89
C THR A 175 -36.14 74.15 6.84
N ARG A 176 -35.84 74.14 8.14
CA ARG A 176 -36.48 75.05 9.09
C ARG A 176 -36.09 76.49 8.74
N PRO A 177 -37.05 77.43 8.79
CA PRO A 177 -36.74 78.84 8.58
C PRO A 177 -35.71 79.31 9.61
N LEU A 178 -34.90 80.30 9.22
CA LEU A 178 -33.98 80.95 10.14
C LEU A 178 -34.76 81.47 11.34
N THR A 179 -34.29 81.15 12.54
CA THR A 179 -34.85 81.70 13.76
C THR A 179 -34.75 83.22 13.70
N ILE A 180 -35.90 83.90 13.76
CA ILE A 180 -35.94 85.35 13.85
C ILE A 180 -35.64 85.72 15.30
N PRO A 181 -34.60 86.55 15.56
CA PRO A 181 -34.32 87.02 16.91
C PRO A 181 -35.50 87.85 17.41
N ILE A 182 -36.03 87.50 18.58
CA ILE A 182 -37.04 88.29 19.28
C ILE A 182 -36.31 89.15 20.30
N GLU A 183 -36.52 90.46 20.26
CA GLU A 183 -35.93 91.35 21.24
C GLU A 183 -36.41 90.98 22.66
N PRO A 184 -35.50 90.95 23.65
CA PRO A 184 -35.89 90.66 25.02
C PRO A 184 -36.87 91.73 25.50
N LYS A 185 -38.04 91.29 25.99
CA LYS A 185 -38.99 92.18 26.67
C LYS A 185 -38.42 92.53 28.02
N PHE A 186 -37.72 93.66 28.11
CA PHE A 186 -37.29 94.23 29.37
C PHE A 186 -38.53 94.68 30.14
N LEU A 187 -39.04 93.84 31.05
CA LEU A 187 -40.17 94.15 31.93
C LEU A 187 -39.82 95.19 33.01
N THR A 188 -38.82 96.04 32.76
CA THR A 188 -38.26 96.97 33.75
C THR A 188 -39.29 98.00 34.17
N GLU A 189 -40.07 98.54 33.23
CA GLU A 189 -41.14 99.50 33.49
C GLU A 189 -42.30 98.85 34.26
N ILE A 190 -42.73 97.66 33.83
CA ILE A 190 -43.78 96.88 34.53
C ILE A 190 -43.33 96.55 35.96
N ARG A 191 -42.07 96.16 36.15
CA ARG A 191 -41.50 95.89 37.48
C ARG A 191 -41.35 97.16 38.33
N ALA A 192 -41.06 98.31 37.73
CA ALA A 192 -41.02 99.59 38.41
C ALA A 192 -42.41 100.01 38.89
N GLN A 193 -43.42 99.90 38.02
CA GLN A 193 -44.83 100.17 38.35
C GLN A 193 -45.34 99.25 39.46
N ILE A 194 -45.01 97.95 39.44
CA ILE A 194 -45.37 97.01 40.52
C ILE A 194 -44.67 97.38 41.85
N ARG A 195 -43.44 97.92 41.81
CA ARG A 195 -42.74 98.38 43.01
C ARG A 195 -43.35 99.66 43.56
N GLU A 196 -43.80 100.55 42.69
CA GLU A 196 -44.47 101.79 43.06
C GLU A 196 -45.87 101.52 43.64
N SER A 197 -46.66 100.66 43.02
CA SER A 197 -47.99 100.28 43.53
C SER A 197 -47.89 99.63 44.93
N LYS A 198 -46.89 98.78 45.15
CA LYS A 198 -46.61 98.17 46.48
C LYS A 198 -46.08 99.14 47.53
N LYS A 199 -45.57 100.32 47.14
CA LYS A 199 -45.17 101.38 48.09
C LYS A 199 -46.37 102.19 48.58
N ILE A 200 -47.42 102.30 47.77
CA ILE A 200 -48.64 103.05 48.10
C ILE A 200 -49.54 102.25 49.07
N GLU A 201 -49.45 100.93 49.06
CA GLU A 201 -50.21 100.03 49.94
C GLU A 201 -49.64 99.85 51.37
N LYS A 202 -48.59 100.58 51.75
CA LYS A 202 -47.99 100.57 53.10
C LYS A 202 -48.08 101.93 53.76
#